data_AF-A0A665W4R6-F1
#
_entry.id   AF-A0A665W4R6-F1
#
_cell.length_a   1.000
_cell.length_b   1.000
_cell.length_c   1.000
_cell.angle_alpha   90.00
_cell.angle_beta   90.00
_cell.angle_gamma   90.00
#
_symmetry.space_group_name_H-M   'P 1'
#
loop_
_entity.id
_entity.type
_entity.pdbx_description
1 polymer ?
#
loop_
_entity_poly.entity_id
_entity_poly.type
_entity_poly.pdbx_seq_one_letter_code
_entity_poly.pdbx_strand_id
1 'polypeptide(L)'
;DCVSEANWTWWAKRFTSLPSLCLSGVAVSSGMDLQKRIIKGDKCGTDDRKYHVALSRIGTFTTIFCGGSLIADQWVLTAAHCFMW
;
A
#
# COMPACT_ATOMS: atom_id res chain seq x y z
N ASP A 1 7.85 -7.39 -2.17
CA ASP A 1 6.56 -7.42 -1.44
C ASP A 1 5.45 -6.92 -2.34
N CYS A 2 4.34 -7.66 -2.42
CA CYS A 2 3.19 -7.27 -3.23
C CYS A 2 2.29 -6.26 -2.49
N VAL A 3 1.53 -5.47 -3.26
CA VAL A 3 0.58 -4.47 -2.77
C VAL A 3 -0.85 -4.85 -3.20
N SER A 4 -1.77 -4.91 -2.23
CA SER A 4 -3.20 -5.12 -2.46
C SER A 4 -3.84 -3.80 -2.93
N GLU A 5 -4.13 -3.68 -4.23
CA GLU A 5 -4.63 -2.45 -4.85
C GLU A 5 -6.17 -2.36 -4.83
N ALA A 6 -6.70 -1.20 -4.40
CA ALA A 6 -8.07 -0.77 -4.61
C ALA A 6 -8.17 -0.01 -5.95
N ASN A 7 -8.58 -0.67 -7.03
CA ASN A 7 -8.33 -0.18 -8.38
C ASN A 7 -9.47 0.70 -8.95
N TRP A 8 -9.13 1.90 -9.44
CA TRP A 8 -9.93 2.67 -10.44
C TRP A 8 -9.07 3.10 -11.65
N THR A 9 -8.27 2.15 -12.17
CA THR A 9 -7.57 2.09 -13.49
C THR A 9 -6.32 2.97 -13.73
N TRP A 10 -5.12 2.50 -13.32
CA TRP A 10 -3.80 2.82 -13.93
C TRP A 10 -3.21 4.26 -13.93
N TRP A 11 -3.62 5.19 -13.07
CA TRP A 11 -3.20 6.60 -13.15
C TRP A 11 -1.76 6.95 -12.72
N ALA A 12 -0.73 6.17 -13.08
CA ALA A 12 0.66 6.64 -13.22
C ALA A 12 1.63 5.56 -13.73
N LYS A 13 1.22 4.61 -14.59
CA LYS A 13 2.28 3.84 -15.27
C LYS A 13 3.01 4.74 -16.27
N ARG A 14 4.31 4.87 -16.04
CA ARG A 14 5.40 5.34 -16.95
C ARG A 14 5.88 6.79 -16.73
N PHE A 15 6.55 7.08 -15.61
CA PHE A 15 7.62 8.08 -15.68
C PHE A 15 8.84 7.43 -16.35
N THR A 16 9.05 7.88 -17.58
CA THR A 16 10.10 7.52 -18.53
C THR A 16 11.49 7.71 -17.92
N SER A 17 12.37 6.79 -18.30
CA SER A 17 13.82 6.82 -18.10
C SER A 17 14.45 8.19 -18.42
N LEU A 18 15.33 8.68 -17.55
CA LEU A 18 16.60 9.26 -18.00
C LEU A 18 17.65 9.17 -16.88
N PRO A 19 18.90 8.79 -17.21
CA PRO A 19 20.01 8.75 -16.26
C PRO A 19 20.63 10.14 -16.13
N SER A 20 20.91 10.57 -14.91
CA SER A 20 21.89 11.62 -14.67
C SER A 20 22.81 11.16 -13.57
N LEU A 21 24.05 10.83 -13.97
CA LEU A 21 25.17 10.63 -13.07
C LEU A 21 25.37 11.91 -12.26
N CYS A 22 25.42 11.77 -10.94
CA CYS A 22 26.02 12.78 -10.07
C CYS A 22 27.14 12.15 -9.25
N LEU A 23 28.22 12.93 -9.17
CA LEU A 23 29.59 12.63 -8.79
C LEU A 23 29.74 12.18 -7.33
N SER A 24 30.59 11.17 -7.15
CA SER A 24 31.49 10.87 -6.03
C SER A 24 31.21 11.50 -4.66
N GLY A 25 30.56 10.73 -3.78
CA GLY A 25 30.58 10.93 -2.33
C GLY A 25 29.92 9.76 -1.62
N VAL A 26 30.70 8.82 -1.07
CA VAL A 26 30.15 7.71 -0.26
C VAL A 26 30.14 8.15 1.20
N ALA A 27 28.96 8.47 1.73
CA ALA A 27 28.73 8.54 3.17
C ALA A 27 28.19 7.17 3.63
N VAL A 28 28.93 6.48 4.50
CA VAL A 28 28.46 5.23 5.10
C VAL A 28 27.66 5.57 6.36
N SER A 29 26.33 5.49 6.26
CA SER A 29 25.44 5.57 7.43
C SER A 29 25.03 4.16 7.82
N SER A 30 25.49 3.69 8.98
CA SER A 30 24.96 2.46 9.61
C SER A 30 23.70 2.78 10.43
N GLY A 31 22.76 3.50 9.84
CA GLY A 31 21.42 3.67 10.41
C GLY A 31 20.57 2.48 10.01
N MET A 32 20.02 1.75 10.99
CA MET A 32 18.98 0.76 10.70
C MET A 32 17.78 1.51 10.12
N ASP A 33 17.59 1.42 8.80
CA ASP A 33 16.44 1.99 8.12
C ASP A 33 15.20 1.14 8.46
N LEU A 34 14.45 1.56 9.49
CA LEU A 34 13.16 0.96 9.84
C LEU A 34 12.09 1.19 8.75
N GLN A 35 12.39 2.01 7.73
CA GLN A 35 11.49 2.23 6.61
C GLN A 35 11.63 1.09 5.60
N LYS A 36 10.93 -0.03 5.85
CA LYS A 36 10.67 -1.01 4.79
C LYS A 36 9.68 -0.43 3.77
N ARG A 37 10.12 0.54 2.97
CA ARG A 37 9.34 1.15 1.91
C ARG A 37 9.33 0.22 0.70
N ILE A 38 8.15 -0.19 0.28
CA ILE A 38 7.98 -0.98 -0.94
C ILE A 38 8.07 -0.02 -2.13
N ILE A 39 9.24 0.04 -2.79
CA ILE A 39 9.43 0.78 -4.04
C ILE A 39 9.26 -0.21 -5.19
N LYS A 40 8.33 0.05 -6.12
CA LYS A 40 7.95 -0.86 -7.23
C LYS A 40 7.42 -2.23 -6.75
N GLY A 41 6.54 -2.23 -5.76
CA GLY A 41 5.83 -3.46 -5.37
C GLY A 41 5.01 -4.02 -6.54
N ASP A 42 4.96 -5.34 -6.65
CA ASP A 42 4.14 -6.02 -7.65
C ASP A 42 2.70 -6.15 -7.16
N LYS A 43 1.76 -6.37 -8.08
CA LYS A 43 0.36 -6.60 -7.73
C LYS A 43 0.23 -7.92 -6.98
N CYS A 44 -0.47 -7.92 -5.85
CA CYS A 44 -0.77 -9.17 -5.15
C CYS A 44 -1.65 -10.08 -6.02
N GLY A 45 -1.30 -11.36 -6.04
CA GLY A 45 -2.20 -12.44 -6.45
C GLY A 45 -3.38 -12.56 -5.50
N THR A 46 -4.39 -13.31 -5.91
CA THR A 46 -5.64 -13.48 -5.14
C THR A 46 -5.43 -14.11 -3.77
N ASP A 47 -4.37 -14.89 -3.59
CA ASP A 47 -4.09 -15.64 -2.36
C ASP A 47 -2.96 -15.05 -1.49
N ASP A 48 -2.27 -14.01 -1.96
CA ASP A 48 -1.08 -13.46 -1.29
C ASP A 48 -1.44 -12.74 0.03
N ARG A 49 -2.67 -12.25 0.15
CA ARG A 49 -3.15 -11.42 1.26
C ARG A 49 -4.53 -11.87 1.75
N LYS A 50 -4.68 -13.16 2.06
CA LYS A 50 -5.97 -13.81 2.40
C LYS A 50 -6.81 -13.09 3.46
N TYR A 51 -6.16 -12.46 4.44
CA TYR A 51 -6.85 -11.78 5.55
C TYR A 51 -6.98 -10.27 5.36
N HIS A 52 -6.45 -9.70 4.27
CA HIS A 52 -6.55 -8.27 4.02
C HIS A 52 -7.94 -7.91 3.50
N VAL A 53 -8.56 -6.91 4.10
CA VAL A 53 -9.92 -6.48 3.74
C VAL A 53 -9.97 -4.98 3.46
N ALA A 54 -10.88 -4.58 2.58
CA ALA A 54 -11.18 -3.19 2.28
C ALA A 54 -12.49 -2.77 2.94
N LEU A 55 -12.47 -1.68 3.70
CA LEU A 55 -13.66 -1.09 4.30
C LEU A 55 -14.23 -0.05 3.35
N SER A 56 -15.49 -0.22 2.97
CA SER A 56 -16.20 0.65 2.02
C SER A 56 -17.42 1.30 2.65
N ARG A 57 -17.62 2.61 2.44
CA ARG A 57 -18.87 3.29 2.79
C ARG A 57 -19.82 3.24 1.60
N ILE A 58 -21.07 2.85 1.83
CA ILE A 58 -22.13 2.81 0.82
C ILE A 58 -22.87 4.14 0.89
N GLY A 59 -22.76 4.94 -0.17
CA GLY A 59 -23.46 6.21 -0.34
C GLY A 59 -23.92 6.38 -1.78
N THR A 60 -23.83 7.59 -2.33
CA THR A 60 -24.05 7.84 -3.77
C THR A 60 -23.00 7.14 -4.65
N PHE A 61 -21.81 6.92 -4.12
CA PHE A 61 -20.74 6.13 -4.72
C PHE A 61 -20.13 5.20 -3.66
N THR A 62 -19.72 4.00 -4.06
CA THR A 62 -18.99 3.07 -3.18
C THR A 62 -17.53 3.50 -3.12
N THR A 63 -17.08 3.96 -1.96
CA THR A 63 -15.69 4.40 -1.76
C THR A 63 -15.02 3.61 -0.65
N ILE A 64 -13.84 3.06 -0.96
CA ILE A 64 -12.94 2.44 0.02
C ILE A 64 -12.27 3.56 0.80
N PHE A 65 -12.48 3.59 2.11
CA PHE A 65 -11.96 4.66 2.98
C PHE A 65 -10.86 4.16 3.92
N CYS A 66 -10.81 2.85 4.19
CA CYS A 66 -9.80 2.24 5.05
C CYS A 66 -9.52 0.78 4.68
N GLY A 67 -8.42 0.25 5.21
CA GLY A 67 -8.11 -1.18 5.20
C GLY A 67 -8.33 -1.84 6.56
N GLY A 68 -8.24 -3.17 6.60
CA GLY A 68 -8.32 -3.95 7.83
C GLY A 68 -7.71 -5.35 7.68
N SER A 69 -7.82 -6.15 8.74
CA SER A 69 -7.43 -7.55 8.76
C SER A 69 -8.51 -8.43 9.40
N LEU A 70 -8.91 -9.50 8.72
CA LEU A 70 -9.81 -10.51 9.26
C LEU A 70 -9.07 -11.33 10.32
N ILE A 71 -9.50 -11.25 11.58
CA ILE A 71 -8.85 -11.94 12.72
C ILE A 71 -9.67 -13.12 13.23
N ALA A 72 -10.96 -13.15 12.92
CA ALA A 72 -11.88 -14.28 13.16
C ALA A 72 -13.07 -14.16 12.18
N ASP A 73 -13.89 -15.20 12.09
CA ASP A 73 -14.96 -15.35 11.10
C ASP A 73 -15.90 -14.14 10.96
N GLN A 74 -16.07 -13.37 12.04
CA GLN A 74 -16.95 -12.19 12.08
C GLN A 74 -16.24 -10.93 12.61
N TRP A 75 -14.91 -10.94 12.72
CA TRP A 75 -14.16 -9.85 13.36
C TRP A 75 -13.04 -9.33 12.44
N VAL A 76 -13.10 -8.03 12.16
CA VAL A 76 -12.07 -7.29 11.43
C VAL A 76 -11.39 -6.31 12.37
N LEU A 77 -10.06 -6.38 12.44
CA LEU A 77 -9.22 -5.39 13.10
C LEU A 77 -8.92 -4.25 12.13
N THR A 78 -9.14 -3.00 12.57
CA THR A 78 -8.85 -1.78 11.81
C THR A 78 -8.53 -0.62 12.76
N ALA A 79 -8.13 0.53 12.21
CA ALA A 79 -7.79 1.69 13.00
C ALA A 79 -9.04 2.47 13.46
N ALA A 80 -9.04 2.94 14.71
CA ALA A 80 -10.17 3.69 15.25
C ALA A 80 -10.49 4.98 14.47
N HIS A 81 -9.46 5.64 13.92
CA HIS A 81 -9.63 6.87 13.14
C HIS A 81 -10.39 6.65 11.82
N CYS A 82 -10.55 5.41 11.35
CA CYS A 82 -11.38 5.10 10.18
C CYS A 82 -12.87 5.45 10.40
N PHE A 83 -13.32 5.51 11.65
CA PHE A 83 -14.72 5.80 12.01
C PHE A 83 -14.92 7.15 12.71
N MET A 84 -13.84 7.76 13.20
CA MET A 84 -13.88 9.01 13.99
C MET A 84 -13.59 10.26 13.13
N TRP A 85 -13.75 10.15 11.81
CA TRP A 85 -13.66 11.23 10.82
C TRP A 85 -14.92 11.27 9.94
#